data_AF-A0A7S2DYN2-F1
#
_entry.id   AF-A0A7S2DYN2-F1
#
_cell.length_a   1.000
_cell.length_b   1.000
_cell.length_c   1.000
_cell.angle_alpha   90.00
_cell.angle_beta   90.00
_cell.angle_gamma   90.00
#
_symmetry.space_group_name_H-M   'P 1'
#
loop_
_entity.id
_entity.type
_entity.pdbx_description
1 polymer ?
#
loop_
_entity_poly.entity_id
_entity_poly.type
_entity_poly.pdbx_seq_one_letter_code
_entity_poly.pdbx_strand_id
1 'polypeptide(L)'
;PVASKVPKKYQLHDSKHGQVYLHGAESVSHGTQYVLYASIFGHYRNEDRDISETLKPLSRFDVDRVLFTDSTAIGDIPGWNVVHIPTGDGVNGIPAARVRIKELKFQGHELLKKYRFRIHVDTKEKAVLMLNQSLTNGLLDYVRCHPSKGLFLRKHPVRNKIQQEVNVLKNMPDLQPRLPLDQWDTVLTVLYSTLNKVQLTENNLFVLDTHQIDLVKRWASISDTLKKHGLWRDQIVYSYAIADVQDKVEHIDPKAKMTCPEANDPANGPLNDGPRGVWNWTGMESEQPHMVPIMTDGNLSNAGEHRNPVASKVPKKYQLHDSKHGQVYLHGAESVSHGTQYVLYASIFGHYRNEDRDISETLKPLSRFDVDRVLFTDSTAIGDIPGWNVVHIPTGDGVNGIPAARVRIKELKFQGHELLKKYRFRIHVDTKEKAVLMLNQSLTNGLLDYVRCHPSKGLFLRKHPVRNKIQQEVNVLKNMPDLQPRLPLDQWDTVLTVLYSTLNKVQLTENNLFVLDTHQIDLVKRWASISDTLKKHGLWRDQIVYSYAIADVQDKVEHIDPKAKMTCPEANDPANGPLNDGPRGVWNWTGMESEQPHMVPIMTDGNLSNAGEHRNPVASKVP
;
A
#
# COMPACT_ATOMS: atom_id res chain seq x y z
N PRO A 1 14.11 22.39 -62.63
CA PRO A 1 14.17 22.28 -61.15
C PRO A 1 12.77 22.55 -60.54
N VAL A 2 12.19 21.50 -59.96
CA VAL A 2 10.77 21.26 -59.61
C VAL A 2 10.45 21.88 -58.22
N ALA A 3 9.50 22.82 -58.09
CA ALA A 3 8.10 22.71 -57.60
C ALA A 3 7.92 21.94 -56.26
N SER A 4 7.29 22.48 -55.21
CA SER A 4 5.84 22.66 -55.02
C SER A 4 5.56 23.77 -53.98
N LYS A 5 4.75 24.80 -54.25
CA LYS A 5 3.26 24.91 -54.28
C LYS A 5 2.55 24.63 -52.94
N VAL A 6 2.40 25.73 -52.18
CA VAL A 6 1.45 25.96 -51.09
C VAL A 6 0.04 26.21 -51.68
N PRO A 7 -1.06 25.63 -51.17
CA PRO A 7 -2.40 26.02 -51.57
C PRO A 7 -2.90 27.23 -50.77
N LYS A 8 -3.29 28.28 -51.50
CA LYS A 8 -4.17 29.38 -51.05
C LYS A 8 -5.63 28.95 -51.11
N LYS A 9 -6.38 29.15 -50.03
CA LYS A 9 -7.83 29.46 -49.90
C LYS A 9 -7.99 29.75 -48.39
N TYR A 10 -8.37 30.94 -47.92
CA TYR A 10 -9.62 31.64 -48.15
C TYR A 10 -9.41 33.17 -48.15
N GLN A 11 -10.03 33.85 -49.10
CA GLN A 11 -10.21 35.31 -49.09
C GLN A 11 -11.42 35.64 -48.22
N LEU A 12 -11.26 36.66 -47.36
CA LEU A 12 -12.37 37.33 -46.67
C LEU A 12 -13.21 38.10 -47.70
N HIS A 13 -14.50 37.77 -47.77
CA HIS A 13 -15.51 38.66 -48.32
C HIS A 13 -16.45 39.10 -47.20
N ASP A 14 -16.47 40.41 -46.99
CA ASP A 14 -17.46 41.13 -46.21
C ASP A 14 -18.78 41.17 -46.99
N SER A 15 -19.90 40.77 -46.38
CA SER A 15 -21.22 41.21 -46.82
C SER A 15 -22.24 41.15 -45.68
N LYS A 16 -22.95 42.26 -45.56
CA LYS A 16 -24.05 42.55 -44.63
C LYS A 16 -25.30 41.73 -44.99
N HIS A 17 -25.99 41.25 -43.96
CA HIS A 17 -27.37 40.73 -43.92
C HIS A 17 -27.72 39.53 -44.83
N GLY A 18 -28.15 38.43 -44.20
CA GLY A 18 -28.93 37.39 -44.87
C GLY A 18 -28.74 36.03 -44.22
N GLN A 19 -29.77 35.54 -43.53
CA GLN A 19 -29.86 34.14 -43.12
C GLN A 19 -29.72 33.22 -44.33
N VAL A 20 -28.88 32.21 -44.24
CA VAL A 20 -28.86 31.06 -45.15
C VAL A 20 -28.92 29.80 -44.30
N TYR A 21 -30.05 29.09 -44.42
CA TYR A 21 -30.18 27.72 -43.94
C TYR A 21 -29.40 26.82 -44.89
N LEU A 22 -28.38 26.11 -44.38
CA LEU A 22 -27.71 25.03 -45.09
C LEU A 22 -28.05 23.71 -44.41
N HIS A 23 -28.99 22.98 -45.02
CA HIS A 23 -29.05 21.53 -44.92
C HIS A 23 -27.82 20.97 -45.65
N GLY A 24 -26.78 20.65 -44.87
CA GLY A 24 -25.63 19.91 -45.32
C GLY A 24 -25.44 18.71 -44.40
N ALA A 25 -25.84 17.53 -44.87
CA ALA A 25 -25.38 16.26 -44.31
C ALA A 25 -23.88 16.12 -44.65
N GLU A 26 -23.03 16.87 -43.95
CA GLU A 26 -21.61 16.58 -43.89
C GLU A 26 -21.41 15.55 -42.78
N SER A 27 -20.84 14.40 -43.14
CA SER A 27 -20.29 13.45 -42.20
C SER A 27 -19.19 14.15 -41.40
N VAL A 28 -19.58 14.79 -40.30
CA VAL A 28 -18.66 15.27 -39.27
C VAL A 28 -17.90 14.03 -38.83
N SER A 29 -16.61 13.94 -39.15
CA SER A 29 -15.72 13.01 -38.48
C SER A 29 -15.93 13.26 -36.99
N HIS A 30 -16.58 12.33 -36.29
CA HIS A 30 -16.92 12.49 -34.88
C HIS A 30 -15.60 12.62 -34.13
N GLY A 31 -15.16 13.85 -33.87
CA GLY A 31 -14.00 14.10 -33.03
C GLY A 31 -14.23 13.37 -31.71
N THR A 32 -13.23 12.62 -31.25
CA THR A 32 -13.28 11.84 -30.03
C THR A 32 -13.86 12.72 -28.92
N GLN A 33 -15.01 12.34 -28.33
CA GLN A 33 -15.66 13.12 -27.28
C GLN A 33 -14.89 13.11 -25.95
N TYR A 34 -13.88 12.24 -25.85
CA TYR A 34 -13.12 11.93 -24.65
C TYR A 34 -11.68 12.38 -24.79
N VAL A 35 -11.15 12.91 -23.70
CA VAL A 35 -9.71 13.04 -23.49
C VAL A 35 -9.32 12.42 -22.17
N LEU A 36 -8.26 11.63 -22.19
CA LEU A 36 -7.55 11.15 -21.02
C LEU A 36 -6.32 12.02 -20.82
N TYR A 37 -6.17 12.61 -19.65
CA TYR A 37 -5.02 13.42 -19.33
C TYR A 37 -4.38 13.07 -18.00
N ALA A 38 -3.07 13.28 -17.94
CA ALA A 38 -2.24 13.10 -16.76
C ALA A 38 -1.21 14.25 -16.67
N SER A 39 -0.58 14.39 -15.50
CA SER A 39 0.33 15.51 -15.24
C SER A 39 1.51 15.10 -14.36
N ILE A 40 2.73 15.52 -14.71
CA ILE A 40 3.96 15.33 -13.91
C ILE A 40 4.68 16.67 -13.76
N PHE A 41 4.77 17.18 -12.54
CA PHE A 41 5.42 18.46 -12.25
C PHE A 41 6.40 18.37 -11.09
N GLY A 42 7.55 19.04 -11.23
CA GLY A 42 8.55 19.24 -10.18
C GLY A 42 9.23 17.96 -9.67
N HIS A 43 9.17 16.88 -10.45
CA HIS A 43 9.81 15.59 -10.14
C HIS A 43 9.53 15.07 -8.71
N TYR A 44 8.38 15.45 -8.12
CA TYR A 44 8.13 15.35 -6.68
C TYR A 44 8.10 13.91 -6.13
N ARG A 45 8.12 12.89 -7.01
CA ARG A 45 7.99 11.46 -6.69
C ARG A 45 8.76 10.54 -7.63
N ASN A 46 9.70 11.07 -8.43
CA ASN A 46 10.41 10.32 -9.48
C ASN A 46 9.45 9.59 -10.45
N GLU A 47 8.29 10.20 -10.72
CA GLU A 47 7.21 9.65 -11.57
C GLU A 47 7.54 9.72 -13.08
N ASP A 48 8.66 10.34 -13.44
CA ASP A 48 9.20 10.37 -14.81
C ASP A 48 9.90 9.07 -15.19
N ARG A 49 10.48 8.37 -14.21
CA ARG A 49 11.09 7.06 -14.41
C ARG A 49 10.00 6.06 -14.81
N ASP A 50 10.16 5.44 -15.97
CA ASP A 50 9.26 4.41 -16.52
C ASP A 50 7.83 4.91 -16.83
N ILE A 51 7.65 6.23 -17.03
CA ILE A 51 6.32 6.80 -17.33
C ILE A 51 5.68 6.20 -18.60
N SER A 52 6.49 5.91 -19.62
CA SER A 52 6.01 5.27 -20.85
C SER A 52 5.39 3.91 -20.57
N GLU A 53 6.06 3.06 -19.78
CA GLU A 53 5.51 1.74 -19.40
C GLU A 53 4.31 1.88 -18.47
N THR A 54 4.33 2.86 -17.56
CA THR A 54 3.21 3.14 -16.66
C THR A 54 1.94 3.50 -17.42
N LEU A 55 2.03 4.31 -18.49
CA LEU A 55 0.88 4.77 -19.27
C LEU A 55 0.47 3.84 -20.41
N LYS A 56 1.34 2.89 -20.80
CA LYS A 56 1.11 1.91 -21.87
C LYS A 56 -0.21 1.15 -21.79
N PRO A 57 -0.74 0.72 -20.62
CA PRO A 57 -2.02 0.02 -20.56
C PRO A 57 -3.20 0.83 -21.12
N LEU A 58 -3.08 2.15 -21.18
CA LEU A 58 -4.13 3.06 -21.65
C LEU A 58 -4.08 3.33 -23.16
N SER A 59 -3.02 2.89 -23.87
CA SER A 59 -2.83 3.16 -25.30
C SER A 59 -3.81 2.43 -26.23
N ARG A 60 -4.44 1.35 -25.72
CA ARG A 60 -5.40 0.53 -26.46
C ARG A 60 -6.82 1.10 -26.55
N PHE A 61 -7.15 2.10 -25.74
CA PHE A 61 -8.49 2.69 -25.74
C PHE A 61 -8.58 3.80 -26.79
N ASP A 62 -9.74 3.91 -27.44
CA ASP A 62 -10.00 4.95 -28.43
C ASP A 62 -10.38 6.28 -27.76
N VAL A 63 -9.37 6.91 -27.16
CA VAL A 63 -9.48 8.21 -26.48
C VAL A 63 -8.27 9.05 -26.83
N ASP A 64 -8.45 10.36 -26.97
CA ASP A 64 -7.33 11.27 -27.12
C ASP A 64 -6.56 11.32 -25.79
N ARG A 65 -5.23 11.34 -25.84
CA ARG A 65 -4.37 11.22 -24.65
C ARG A 65 -3.37 12.36 -24.58
N VAL A 66 -3.29 13.02 -23.43
CA VAL A 66 -2.40 14.17 -23.22
C VAL A 66 -1.63 14.04 -21.90
N LEU A 67 -0.31 14.10 -21.95
CA LEU A 67 0.54 14.18 -20.76
C LEU A 67 1.10 15.59 -20.64
N PHE A 68 0.80 16.28 -19.55
CA PHE A 68 1.37 17.59 -19.25
C PHE A 68 2.59 17.45 -18.35
N THR A 69 3.70 18.10 -18.66
CA THR A 69 4.89 18.03 -17.81
C THR A 69 5.78 19.26 -17.88
N ASP A 70 6.54 19.53 -16.81
CA ASP A 70 7.66 20.47 -16.83
C ASP A 70 9.02 19.79 -17.08
N SER A 71 9.07 18.46 -17.11
CA SER A 71 10.30 17.70 -17.31
C SER A 71 10.70 17.73 -18.77
N THR A 72 11.93 18.16 -19.05
CA THR A 72 12.54 18.07 -20.39
C THR A 72 13.08 16.67 -20.69
N ALA A 73 13.13 15.78 -19.70
CA ALA A 73 13.63 14.41 -19.87
C ALA A 73 12.56 13.45 -20.42
N ILE A 74 11.27 13.80 -20.30
CA ILE A 74 10.18 13.03 -20.86
C ILE A 74 10.06 13.39 -22.34
N GLY A 75 10.49 12.48 -23.22
CA GLY A 75 10.31 12.63 -24.66
C GLY A 75 8.94 12.12 -25.13
N ASP A 76 8.89 11.68 -26.39
CA ASP A 76 7.68 11.12 -26.99
C ASP A 76 7.25 9.82 -26.30
N ILE A 77 5.98 9.74 -25.93
CA ILE A 77 5.36 8.53 -25.39
C ILE A 77 4.38 7.99 -26.43
N PRO A 78 4.52 6.73 -26.90
CA PRO A 78 3.65 6.17 -27.92
C PRO A 78 2.16 6.30 -27.57
N GLY A 79 1.41 6.93 -28.47
CA GLY A 79 -0.04 7.14 -28.33
C GLY A 79 -0.44 8.31 -27.41
N TRP A 80 0.51 9.07 -26.87
CA TRP A 80 0.27 10.23 -26.02
C TRP A 80 0.82 11.50 -26.65
N ASN A 81 0.03 12.58 -26.58
CA ASN A 81 0.54 13.92 -26.87
C ASN A 81 1.21 14.49 -25.62
N VAL A 82 2.54 14.58 -25.64
CA VAL A 82 3.32 15.14 -24.52
C VAL A 82 3.43 16.65 -24.68
N VAL A 83 2.95 17.40 -23.69
CA VAL A 83 2.89 18.86 -23.71
C VAL A 83 3.76 19.40 -22.58
N HIS A 84 4.85 20.06 -22.96
CA HIS A 84 5.76 20.69 -22.01
C HIS A 84 5.25 22.07 -21.61
N ILE A 85 5.00 22.27 -20.31
CA ILE A 85 4.61 23.57 -19.74
C ILE A 85 5.43 23.86 -18.48
N PRO A 86 5.82 25.11 -18.23
CA PRO A 86 6.59 25.46 -17.04
C PRO A 86 5.75 25.33 -15.76
N THR A 87 6.38 24.84 -14.69
CA THR A 87 5.76 24.69 -13.37
C THR A 87 5.19 26.02 -12.84
N GLY A 88 5.87 27.15 -13.04
CA GLY A 88 5.46 28.46 -12.53
C GLY A 88 5.82 28.66 -11.06
N ASP A 89 5.05 29.47 -10.35
CA ASP A 89 5.32 29.89 -8.97
C ASP A 89 4.45 29.18 -7.92
N GLY A 90 4.95 29.13 -6.68
CA GLY A 90 4.18 28.70 -5.52
C GLY A 90 3.21 29.79 -5.05
N VAL A 91 2.15 29.40 -4.34
CA VAL A 91 1.11 30.33 -3.85
C VAL A 91 0.74 29.98 -2.41
N ASN A 92 0.77 30.95 -1.49
CA ASN A 92 0.32 30.78 -0.09
C ASN A 92 0.90 29.52 0.60
N GLY A 93 2.20 29.27 0.42
CA GLY A 93 2.88 28.10 0.99
C GLY A 93 2.61 26.77 0.27
N ILE A 94 1.91 26.78 -0.86
CA ILE A 94 1.78 25.63 -1.76
C ILE A 94 2.96 25.62 -2.73
N PRO A 95 3.75 24.52 -2.80
CA PRO A 95 4.80 24.37 -3.79
C PRO A 95 4.29 24.53 -5.23
N ALA A 96 5.06 25.20 -6.09
CA ALA A 96 4.68 25.52 -7.46
C ALA A 96 4.19 24.31 -8.27
N ALA A 97 4.91 23.19 -8.20
CA ALA A 97 4.53 21.96 -8.88
C ALA A 97 3.14 21.46 -8.46
N ARG A 98 2.79 21.59 -7.17
CA ARG A 98 1.47 21.23 -6.66
C ARG A 98 0.41 22.21 -7.16
N VAL A 99 0.69 23.51 -7.18
CA VAL A 99 -0.23 24.50 -7.76
C VAL A 99 -0.56 24.12 -9.20
N ARG A 100 0.46 23.88 -10.04
CA ARG A 100 0.27 23.53 -11.46
C ARG A 100 -0.55 22.27 -11.67
N ILE A 101 -0.27 21.21 -10.90
CA ILE A 101 -1.06 19.98 -10.95
C ILE A 101 -2.53 20.25 -10.63
N LYS A 102 -2.82 21.08 -9.61
CA LYS A 102 -4.21 21.39 -9.22
C LYS A 102 -4.93 22.23 -10.28
N GLU A 103 -4.25 23.16 -10.92
CA GLU A 103 -4.82 23.95 -12.03
C GLU A 103 -5.19 23.05 -13.22
N LEU A 104 -4.26 22.21 -13.68
CA LEU A 104 -4.56 21.27 -14.75
C LEU A 104 -5.68 20.29 -14.38
N LYS A 105 -5.65 19.77 -13.16
CA LYS A 105 -6.62 18.80 -12.67
C LYS A 105 -8.03 19.37 -12.60
N PHE A 106 -8.20 20.57 -12.04
CA PHE A 106 -9.55 21.11 -11.74
C PHE A 106 -10.04 22.13 -12.77
N GLN A 107 -9.15 22.97 -13.30
CA GLN A 107 -9.50 24.03 -14.25
C GLN A 107 -9.29 23.58 -15.70
N GLY A 108 -8.33 22.68 -15.92
CA GLY A 108 -8.00 22.12 -17.23
C GLY A 108 -7.07 23.03 -18.05
N HIS A 109 -6.56 22.47 -19.15
CA HIS A 109 -5.77 23.21 -20.15
C HIS A 109 -6.64 23.57 -21.36
N GLU A 110 -6.28 24.61 -22.13
CA GLU A 110 -7.01 25.02 -23.35
C GLU A 110 -7.19 23.86 -24.34
N LEU A 111 -6.17 23.01 -24.49
CA LEU A 111 -6.21 21.81 -25.33
C LEU A 111 -7.32 20.82 -24.94
N LEU A 112 -7.75 20.83 -23.68
CA LEU A 112 -8.79 19.94 -23.18
C LEU A 112 -10.20 20.52 -23.35
N LYS A 113 -10.34 21.80 -23.72
CA LYS A 113 -11.64 22.49 -23.72
C LYS A 113 -12.61 21.99 -24.78
N LYS A 114 -12.09 21.46 -25.90
CA LYS A 114 -12.91 20.91 -27.00
C LYS A 114 -13.59 19.58 -26.66
N TYR A 115 -13.13 18.87 -25.62
CA TYR A 115 -13.66 17.55 -25.26
C TYR A 115 -14.81 17.67 -24.28
N ARG A 116 -15.87 16.91 -24.54
CA ARG A 116 -17.00 16.79 -23.62
C ARG A 116 -16.57 16.10 -22.33
N PHE A 117 -15.97 14.92 -22.43
CA PHE A 117 -15.59 14.12 -21.28
C PHE A 117 -14.08 14.23 -21.03
N ARG A 118 -13.72 14.68 -19.83
CA ARG A 118 -12.33 14.79 -19.39
C ARG A 118 -12.04 13.73 -18.33
N ILE A 119 -11.13 12.82 -18.64
CA ILE A 119 -10.71 11.71 -17.78
C ILE A 119 -9.35 12.07 -17.20
N HIS A 120 -9.28 12.36 -15.91
CA HIS A 120 -8.01 12.60 -15.22
C HIS A 120 -7.48 11.32 -14.60
N VAL A 121 -6.17 11.11 -14.63
CA VAL A 121 -5.50 10.09 -13.83
C VAL A 121 -4.17 10.60 -13.28
N ASP A 122 -3.91 10.34 -11.99
CA ASP A 122 -2.59 10.52 -11.41
C ASP A 122 -1.63 9.46 -12.00
N THR A 123 -0.38 9.84 -12.27
CA THR A 123 0.63 8.98 -12.95
C THR A 123 1.20 7.84 -12.11
N LYS A 124 0.63 7.58 -10.93
CA LYS A 124 1.02 6.39 -10.15
C LYS A 124 0.45 5.14 -10.80
N GLU A 125 1.27 4.10 -10.91
CA GLU A 125 0.90 2.80 -11.48
C GLU A 125 -0.45 2.28 -10.98
N LYS A 126 -0.69 2.30 -9.66
CA LYS A 126 -1.96 1.88 -9.08
C LYS A 126 -3.18 2.64 -9.63
N ALA A 127 -3.07 3.96 -9.82
CA ALA A 127 -4.16 4.78 -10.35
C ALA A 127 -4.41 4.49 -11.83
N VAL A 128 -3.32 4.29 -12.60
CA VAL A 128 -3.40 3.91 -14.03
C VAL A 128 -4.03 2.53 -14.20
N LEU A 129 -3.62 1.54 -13.41
CA LEU A 129 -4.21 0.20 -13.42
C LEU A 129 -5.70 0.23 -13.09
N MET A 130 -6.11 1.05 -12.12
CA MET A 130 -7.53 1.24 -11.79
C MET A 130 -8.32 1.88 -12.94
N LEU A 131 -7.77 2.89 -13.61
CA LEU A 131 -8.42 3.49 -14.78
C LEU A 131 -8.53 2.46 -15.91
N ASN A 132 -7.44 1.74 -16.20
CA ASN A 132 -7.45 0.67 -17.19
C ASN A 132 -8.55 -0.37 -16.89
N GLN A 133 -8.71 -0.76 -15.62
CA GLN A 133 -9.77 -1.66 -15.20
C GLN A 133 -11.15 -1.05 -15.41
N SER A 134 -11.36 0.21 -15.03
CA SER A 134 -12.64 0.91 -15.20
C SER A 134 -13.02 1.04 -16.68
N LEU A 135 -12.06 1.39 -17.55
CA LEU A 135 -12.26 1.46 -19.00
C LEU A 135 -12.59 0.08 -19.59
N THR A 136 -11.88 -0.97 -19.17
CA THR A 136 -12.17 -2.36 -19.56
C THR A 136 -13.57 -2.78 -19.12
N ASN A 137 -14.03 -2.28 -17.98
CA ASN A 137 -15.34 -2.58 -17.41
C ASN A 137 -16.48 -1.71 -17.98
N GLY A 138 -16.24 -0.92 -19.03
CA GLY A 138 -17.30 -0.19 -19.74
C GLY A 138 -17.50 1.26 -19.29
N LEU A 139 -16.52 1.88 -18.61
CA LEU A 139 -16.64 3.25 -18.11
C LEU A 139 -17.08 4.26 -19.19
N LEU A 140 -16.55 4.19 -20.42
CA LEU A 140 -16.89 5.15 -21.47
C LEU A 140 -18.36 5.08 -21.89
N ASP A 141 -18.92 3.88 -22.01
CA ASP A 141 -20.34 3.67 -22.31
C ASP A 141 -21.20 4.10 -21.14
N TYR A 142 -20.80 3.69 -19.94
CA TYR A 142 -21.50 4.00 -18.71
C TYR A 142 -21.69 5.50 -18.50
N VAL A 143 -20.64 6.32 -18.67
CA VAL A 143 -20.76 7.77 -18.50
C VAL A 143 -21.69 8.41 -19.54
N ARG A 144 -21.77 7.86 -20.77
CA ARG A 144 -22.70 8.36 -21.80
C ARG A 144 -24.15 8.08 -21.45
N CYS A 145 -24.42 6.91 -20.87
CA CYS A 145 -25.76 6.48 -20.50
C CYS A 145 -26.29 7.14 -19.22
N HIS A 146 -25.48 7.93 -18.52
CA HIS A 146 -25.86 8.64 -17.29
C HIS A 146 -25.74 10.16 -17.45
N PRO A 147 -26.44 10.80 -18.40
CA PRO A 147 -26.30 12.24 -18.67
C PRO A 147 -26.74 13.14 -17.51
N SER A 148 -27.51 12.61 -16.56
CA SER A 148 -27.88 13.30 -15.32
C SER A 148 -26.71 13.46 -14.34
N LYS A 149 -25.62 12.73 -14.55
CA LYS A 149 -24.39 12.75 -13.75
C LYS A 149 -23.32 13.51 -14.53
N GLY A 150 -22.65 14.45 -13.85
CA GLY A 150 -21.59 15.26 -14.45
C GLY A 150 -20.19 14.91 -13.96
N LEU A 151 -20.08 14.12 -12.88
CA LEU A 151 -18.80 13.76 -12.29
C LEU A 151 -18.84 12.31 -11.82
N PHE A 152 -17.91 11.51 -12.31
CA PHE A 152 -17.76 10.10 -11.98
C PHE A 152 -16.41 9.88 -11.32
N LEU A 153 -16.41 9.40 -10.08
CA LEU A 153 -15.18 9.28 -9.29
C LEU A 153 -15.30 8.19 -8.24
N ARG A 154 -14.18 7.81 -7.61
CA ARG A 154 -14.21 6.73 -6.62
C ARG A 154 -14.50 7.25 -5.22
N LYS A 155 -15.19 6.42 -4.43
CA LYS A 155 -15.24 6.58 -2.97
C LYS A 155 -13.84 6.42 -2.39
N HIS A 156 -13.55 7.20 -1.37
CA HIS A 156 -12.34 7.01 -0.58
C HIS A 156 -12.42 5.64 0.14
N PRO A 157 -11.36 4.80 0.08
CA PRO A 157 -11.48 3.37 0.40
C PRO A 157 -11.51 3.05 1.90
N VAL A 158 -11.13 4.02 2.74
CA VAL A 158 -10.98 3.83 4.20
C VAL A 158 -11.85 4.80 4.99
N ARG A 159 -11.74 6.08 4.67
CA ARG A 159 -12.49 7.18 5.28
C ARG A 159 -13.73 7.54 4.46
N ASN A 160 -14.82 7.90 5.14
CA ASN A 160 -16.09 8.26 4.52
C ASN A 160 -16.52 9.71 4.81
N LYS A 161 -15.86 10.39 5.76
CA LYS A 161 -16.19 11.75 6.23
C LYS A 161 -15.02 12.71 6.08
N ILE A 162 -15.29 13.97 5.75
CA ILE A 162 -14.27 15.03 5.68
C ILE A 162 -13.61 15.26 7.04
N GLN A 163 -14.35 15.17 8.14
CA GLN A 163 -13.78 15.34 9.48
C GLN A 163 -12.72 14.28 9.80
N GLN A 164 -12.90 13.04 9.31
CA GLN A 164 -11.90 11.98 9.44
C GLN A 164 -10.64 12.31 8.64
N GLU A 165 -10.77 12.84 7.42
CA GLU A 165 -9.62 13.29 6.60
C GLU A 165 -8.86 14.40 7.31
N VAL A 166 -9.55 15.43 7.80
CA VAL A 166 -8.93 16.56 8.51
C VAL A 166 -8.19 16.08 9.75
N ASN A 167 -8.81 15.21 10.57
CA ASN A 167 -8.17 14.65 11.77
C ASN A 167 -6.92 13.83 11.44
N VAL A 168 -6.89 13.12 10.31
CA VAL A 168 -5.70 12.40 9.85
C VAL A 168 -4.62 13.38 9.38
N LEU A 169 -4.98 14.37 8.55
CA LEU A 169 -4.03 15.35 8.01
C LEU A 169 -3.40 16.23 9.10
N LYS A 170 -4.14 16.48 10.17
CA LYS A 170 -3.66 17.14 11.38
C LYS A 170 -2.41 16.48 11.99
N ASN A 171 -2.21 15.18 11.74
CA ASN A 171 -1.06 14.41 12.19
C ASN A 171 -0.02 14.17 11.08
N MET A 172 -0.20 14.74 9.87
CA MET A 172 0.63 14.51 8.69
C MET A 172 1.09 15.83 8.04
N PRO A 173 1.96 16.62 8.70
CA PRO A 173 2.39 17.93 8.22
C PRO A 173 3.06 17.91 6.83
N ASP A 174 3.72 16.79 6.48
CA ASP A 174 4.35 16.59 5.16
C ASP A 174 3.33 16.48 4.01
N LEU A 175 2.08 16.15 4.33
CA LEU A 175 0.98 16.07 3.36
C LEU A 175 0.14 17.34 3.31
N GLN A 176 0.06 18.06 4.43
CA GLN A 176 -0.69 19.30 4.60
C GLN A 176 -0.11 20.11 5.77
N PRO A 177 0.43 21.31 5.55
CA PRO A 177 0.87 22.19 6.62
C PRO A 177 -0.24 22.46 7.63
N ARG A 178 0.13 22.41 8.91
CA ARG A 178 -0.81 22.43 10.03
C ARG A 178 -1.59 23.74 10.16
N LEU A 179 -0.90 24.87 10.06
CA LEU A 179 -1.52 26.19 10.25
C LEU A 179 -2.64 26.47 9.23
N PRO A 180 -2.42 26.32 7.90
CA PRO A 180 -3.50 26.40 6.91
C PRO A 180 -4.66 25.43 7.19
N LEU A 181 -4.37 24.22 7.66
CA LEU A 181 -5.38 23.22 7.96
C LEU A 181 -6.23 23.59 9.17
N ASP A 182 -5.64 24.11 10.25
CA ASP A 182 -6.39 24.55 11.44
C ASP A 182 -7.29 25.76 11.13
N GLN A 183 -6.81 26.68 10.29
CA GLN A 183 -7.61 27.80 9.80
C GLN A 183 -8.80 27.31 8.96
N TRP A 184 -8.57 26.36 8.05
CA TRP A 184 -9.63 25.74 7.27
C TRP A 184 -10.60 24.92 8.11
N ASP A 185 -10.10 24.17 9.09
CA ASP A 185 -10.91 23.38 10.01
C ASP A 185 -11.86 24.25 10.84
N THR A 186 -11.44 25.46 11.20
CA THR A 186 -12.32 26.46 11.84
C THR A 186 -13.51 26.80 10.95
N VAL A 187 -13.31 26.93 9.63
CA VAL A 187 -14.38 27.13 8.64
C VAL A 187 -15.25 25.88 8.51
N LEU A 188 -14.63 24.69 8.46
CA LEU A 188 -15.35 23.43 8.29
C LEU A 188 -16.16 23.03 9.52
N THR A 189 -15.75 23.42 10.72
CA THR A 189 -16.34 22.94 11.99
C THR A 189 -17.83 23.19 12.07
N VAL A 190 -18.29 24.37 11.65
CA VAL A 190 -19.72 24.73 11.62
C VAL A 190 -20.47 24.05 10.47
N LEU A 191 -19.76 23.51 9.49
CA LEU A 191 -20.32 22.87 8.29
C LEU A 191 -20.25 21.33 8.33
N TYR A 192 -19.59 20.73 9.32
CA TYR A 192 -19.35 19.28 9.33
C TYR A 192 -20.63 18.45 9.28
N SER A 193 -21.71 18.89 9.93
CA SER A 193 -23.01 18.21 9.87
C SER A 193 -23.57 18.10 8.45
N THR A 194 -23.30 19.09 7.60
CA THR A 194 -23.67 19.12 6.19
C THR A 194 -22.63 18.40 5.33
N LEU A 195 -21.35 18.75 5.46
CA LEU A 195 -20.28 18.23 4.60
C LEU A 195 -20.01 16.74 4.81
N ASN A 196 -20.24 16.20 6.01
CA ASN A 196 -20.10 14.76 6.25
C ASN A 196 -21.22 13.91 5.62
N LYS A 197 -22.27 14.53 5.04
CA LYS A 197 -23.25 13.84 4.19
C LYS A 197 -22.71 13.58 2.78
N VAL A 198 -21.75 14.41 2.35
CA VAL A 198 -21.03 14.21 1.09
C VAL A 198 -19.98 13.14 1.32
N GLN A 199 -20.05 12.06 0.53
CA GLN A 199 -19.10 10.98 0.63
C GLN A 199 -17.69 11.45 0.25
N LEU A 200 -16.70 11.16 1.10
CA LEU A 200 -15.30 11.45 0.81
C LEU A 200 -14.82 10.63 -0.40
N THR A 201 -13.97 11.23 -1.23
CA THR A 201 -13.53 10.65 -2.51
C THR A 201 -12.03 10.43 -2.60
N GLU A 202 -11.66 9.52 -3.51
CA GLU A 202 -10.30 9.45 -4.02
C GLU A 202 -10.22 10.20 -5.35
N ASN A 203 -9.57 11.37 -5.35
CA ASN A 203 -9.49 12.24 -6.53
C ASN A 203 -8.33 11.87 -7.49
N ASN A 204 -7.67 10.72 -7.32
CA ASN A 204 -6.57 10.30 -8.21
C ASN A 204 -7.06 9.86 -9.60
N LEU A 205 -8.37 9.67 -9.76
CA LEU A 205 -9.05 9.32 -11.00
C LEU A 205 -10.46 9.89 -10.97
N PHE A 206 -10.89 10.56 -12.05
CA PHE A 206 -12.28 10.94 -12.26
C PHE A 206 -12.60 11.14 -13.75
N VAL A 207 -13.89 11.16 -14.09
CA VAL A 207 -14.43 11.63 -15.37
C VAL A 207 -15.34 12.83 -15.11
N LEU A 208 -15.11 13.93 -15.83
CA LEU A 208 -15.92 15.14 -15.79
C LEU A 208 -16.65 15.33 -17.13
N ASP A 209 -17.98 15.42 -17.11
CA ASP A 209 -18.79 15.86 -18.26
C ASP A 209 -18.88 17.39 -18.26
N THR A 210 -18.25 18.00 -19.24
CA THR A 210 -18.13 19.46 -19.33
C THR A 210 -19.41 20.16 -19.77
N HIS A 211 -20.44 19.42 -20.19
CA HIS A 211 -21.76 20.00 -20.46
C HIS A 211 -22.49 20.41 -19.17
N GLN A 212 -22.09 19.88 -18.01
CA GLN A 212 -22.65 20.24 -16.71
C GLN A 212 -21.97 21.52 -16.18
N ILE A 213 -22.22 22.66 -16.82
CA ILE A 213 -21.49 23.93 -16.64
C ILE A 213 -21.36 24.34 -15.16
N ASP A 214 -22.44 24.24 -14.38
CA ASP A 214 -22.42 24.62 -12.96
C ASP A 214 -21.54 23.69 -12.12
N LEU A 215 -21.56 22.39 -12.42
CA LEU A 215 -20.67 21.42 -11.80
C LEU A 215 -19.22 21.69 -12.19
N VAL A 216 -18.93 22.02 -13.45
CA VAL A 216 -17.59 22.38 -13.92
C VAL A 216 -17.05 23.60 -13.19
N LYS A 217 -17.89 24.63 -12.98
CA LYS A 217 -17.50 25.83 -12.21
C LYS A 217 -17.17 25.48 -10.75
N ARG A 218 -17.99 24.66 -10.10
CA ARG A 218 -17.74 24.18 -8.73
C ARG A 218 -16.51 23.26 -8.65
N TRP A 219 -16.29 22.44 -9.67
CA TRP A 219 -15.11 21.59 -9.75
C TRP A 219 -13.83 22.44 -9.86
N ALA A 220 -13.85 23.45 -10.74
CA ALA A 220 -12.76 24.39 -10.92
C ALA A 220 -12.44 25.19 -9.65
N SER A 221 -13.46 25.55 -8.86
CA SER A 221 -13.29 26.32 -7.63
C SER A 221 -12.47 25.59 -6.55
N ILE A 222 -12.33 24.26 -6.63
CA ILE A 222 -11.44 23.51 -5.74
C ILE A 222 -10.02 24.07 -5.81
N SER A 223 -9.49 24.33 -7.02
CA SER A 223 -8.15 24.90 -7.21
C SER A 223 -8.03 26.28 -6.54
N ASP A 224 -9.05 27.12 -6.70
CA ASP A 224 -9.05 28.48 -6.17
C ASP A 224 -9.16 28.49 -4.64
N THR A 225 -10.01 27.64 -4.06
CA THR A 225 -10.10 27.47 -2.60
C THR A 225 -8.80 26.93 -2.01
N LEU A 226 -8.17 25.96 -2.67
CA LEU A 226 -6.87 25.44 -2.23
C LEU A 226 -5.83 26.56 -2.18
N LYS A 227 -5.68 27.30 -3.29
CA LYS A 227 -4.75 28.44 -3.40
C LYS A 227 -5.05 29.51 -2.34
N LYS A 228 -6.32 29.90 -2.19
CA LYS A 228 -6.74 30.94 -1.22
C LYS A 228 -6.36 30.59 0.21
N HIS A 229 -6.52 29.32 0.60
CA HIS A 229 -6.33 28.88 1.98
C HIS A 229 -4.99 28.17 2.23
N GLY A 230 -4.07 28.12 1.27
CA GLY A 230 -2.78 27.44 1.44
C GLY A 230 -2.90 25.92 1.65
N LEU A 231 -3.94 25.31 1.07
CA LEU A 231 -4.25 23.90 1.26
C LEU A 231 -3.63 23.06 0.13
N TRP A 232 -3.01 21.95 0.53
CA TRP A 232 -2.30 21.02 -0.36
C TRP A 232 -3.17 19.82 -0.77
N ARG A 233 -4.19 19.50 0.04
CA ARG A 233 -5.03 18.30 -0.11
C ARG A 233 -6.39 18.67 -0.70
N ASP A 234 -6.72 18.13 -1.87
CA ASP A 234 -7.97 18.44 -2.57
C ASP A 234 -9.19 17.76 -1.92
N GLN A 235 -9.01 16.63 -1.23
CA GLN A 235 -10.10 15.89 -0.58
C GLN A 235 -10.83 16.70 0.50
N ILE A 236 -10.13 17.61 1.21
CA ILE A 236 -10.72 18.46 2.26
C ILE A 236 -11.44 19.69 1.70
N VAL A 237 -11.34 19.95 0.39
CA VAL A 237 -12.06 21.02 -0.29
C VAL A 237 -13.18 20.45 -1.16
N TYR A 238 -13.01 19.23 -1.67
CA TYR A 238 -13.98 18.51 -2.49
C TYR A 238 -15.41 18.57 -1.91
N SER A 239 -15.59 18.11 -0.67
CA SER A 239 -16.93 18.06 -0.06
C SER A 239 -17.55 19.45 0.07
N TYR A 240 -16.73 20.48 0.31
CA TYR A 240 -17.18 21.86 0.36
C TYR A 240 -17.65 22.38 -1.01
N ALA A 241 -16.90 22.10 -2.07
CA ALA A 241 -17.19 22.61 -3.41
C ALA A 241 -18.48 22.04 -4.02
N ILE A 242 -18.79 20.77 -3.73
CA ILE A 242 -19.85 20.03 -4.40
C ILE A 242 -21.08 19.75 -3.54
N ALA A 243 -21.11 20.22 -2.29
CA ALA A 243 -22.16 19.85 -1.31
C ALA A 243 -23.58 19.99 -1.87
N ASP A 244 -23.82 21.03 -2.66
CA ASP A 244 -25.14 21.36 -3.21
C ASP A 244 -25.43 20.70 -4.58
N VAL A 245 -24.48 19.95 -5.14
CA VAL A 245 -24.59 19.30 -6.46
C VAL A 245 -24.24 17.81 -6.38
N GLN A 246 -24.39 17.22 -5.19
CA GLN A 246 -24.09 15.80 -4.96
C GLN A 246 -24.96 14.88 -5.81
N ASP A 247 -26.18 15.30 -6.19
CA ASP A 247 -27.06 14.56 -7.09
C ASP A 247 -26.44 14.37 -8.49
N LYS A 248 -25.54 15.27 -8.91
CA LYS A 248 -24.77 15.19 -10.16
C LYS A 248 -23.52 14.33 -10.07
N VAL A 249 -23.19 13.79 -8.90
CA VAL A 249 -22.01 12.95 -8.70
C VAL A 249 -22.42 11.48 -8.74
N GLU A 250 -21.59 10.67 -9.38
CA GLU A 250 -21.70 9.22 -9.42
C GLU A 250 -20.42 8.59 -8.87
N HIS A 251 -20.60 7.56 -8.04
CA HIS A 251 -19.48 6.90 -7.37
C HIS A 251 -19.19 5.55 -8.01
N ILE A 252 -18.19 5.52 -8.87
CA ILE A 252 -17.82 4.31 -9.63
C ILE A 252 -16.94 3.36 -8.80
N ASP A 253 -17.11 2.06 -9.04
CA ASP A 253 -16.21 1.01 -8.57
C ASP A 253 -15.42 0.44 -9.75
N PRO A 254 -14.09 0.60 -9.79
CA PRO A 254 -13.24 0.06 -10.86
C PRO A 254 -13.41 -1.44 -11.09
N LYS A 255 -13.84 -2.21 -10.07
CA LYS A 255 -14.03 -3.66 -10.16
C LYS A 255 -15.41 -4.07 -10.67
N ALA A 256 -16.40 -3.18 -10.59
CA ALA A 256 -17.75 -3.49 -11.04
C ALA A 256 -17.83 -3.40 -12.57
N LYS A 257 -18.55 -4.33 -13.20
CA LYS A 257 -18.95 -4.19 -14.59
C LYS A 257 -19.93 -3.02 -14.67
N MET A 258 -19.60 -2.01 -15.48
CA MET A 258 -20.41 -0.81 -15.64
C MET A 258 -21.30 -0.99 -16.87
N THR A 259 -22.58 -1.23 -16.64
CA THR A 259 -23.57 -1.43 -17.71
C THR A 259 -24.50 -0.23 -17.78
N CYS A 260 -24.89 0.16 -18.99
CA CYS A 260 -26.02 1.05 -19.16
C CYS A 260 -27.28 0.34 -18.63
N PRO A 261 -28.19 1.03 -17.93
CA PRO A 261 -29.50 0.46 -17.64
C PRO A 261 -30.14 0.05 -18.97
N GLU A 262 -30.64 -1.19 -19.04
CA GLU A 262 -31.44 -1.64 -20.19
C GLU A 262 -32.57 -0.63 -20.37
N ALA A 263 -32.72 -0.10 -21.58
CA ALA A 263 -33.86 0.74 -21.89
C ALA A 263 -35.10 -0.09 -21.59
N ASN A 264 -35.83 0.25 -20.51
CA ASN A 264 -37.12 -0.36 -20.26
C ASN A 264 -37.95 -0.17 -21.52
N ASP A 265 -38.33 -1.29 -22.11
CA ASP A 265 -39.17 -1.40 -23.30
C ASP A 265 -40.41 -0.50 -23.13
N PRO A 266 -40.67 0.50 -24.00
CA PRO A 266 -41.79 1.43 -23.87
C PRO A 266 -43.13 0.80 -24.29
N ALA A 267 -43.39 -0.44 -23.88
CA ALA A 267 -44.60 -1.19 -24.20
C ALA A 267 -45.81 -0.87 -23.29
N ASN A 268 -45.74 0.15 -22.43
CA ASN A 268 -46.89 0.68 -21.68
C ASN A 268 -46.88 2.23 -21.72
N GLY A 269 -47.43 2.82 -22.79
CA GLY A 269 -47.41 4.27 -23.09
C GLY A 269 -48.43 5.13 -22.31
N PRO A 270 -48.89 6.30 -22.82
CA PRO A 270 -48.42 7.08 -23.97
C PRO A 270 -48.25 8.60 -23.67
N LEU A 271 -47.61 9.34 -24.59
CA LEU A 271 -48.11 10.65 -25.04
C LEU A 271 -47.62 10.91 -26.48
N ASN A 272 -48.61 10.99 -27.37
CA ASN A 272 -48.50 11.36 -28.78
C ASN A 272 -47.98 12.81 -28.92
N ASP A 273 -47.13 13.05 -29.91
CA ASP A 273 -47.49 13.88 -31.07
C ASP A 273 -46.44 13.72 -32.18
N GLY A 274 -46.89 13.17 -33.31
CA GLY A 274 -46.15 13.17 -34.59
C GLY A 274 -46.44 14.44 -35.41
N PRO A 275 -46.02 14.50 -36.69
CA PRO A 275 -46.45 13.53 -37.68
C PRO A 275 -45.34 12.84 -38.51
N ARG A 276 -45.78 11.72 -39.07
CA ARG A 276 -45.11 10.59 -39.72
C ARG A 276 -44.61 10.83 -41.16
N GLY A 277 -43.67 9.97 -41.58
CA GLY A 277 -43.66 9.27 -42.87
C GLY A 277 -42.90 7.94 -42.70
N VAL A 278 -43.58 6.80 -42.44
CA VAL A 278 -43.99 5.72 -43.38
C VAL A 278 -42.85 5.20 -44.26
N TRP A 279 -42.47 3.91 -44.09
CA TRP A 279 -42.52 2.82 -45.10
C TRP A 279 -42.45 1.45 -44.38
N ASN A 280 -43.42 0.58 -44.68
CA ASN A 280 -43.55 -0.82 -44.24
C ASN A 280 -42.54 -1.73 -44.96
N TRP A 281 -42.29 -2.92 -44.42
CA TRP A 281 -42.35 -4.20 -45.16
C TRP A 281 -42.47 -5.39 -44.17
N THR A 282 -43.10 -6.46 -44.65
CA THR A 282 -43.94 -7.46 -43.96
C THR A 282 -43.29 -8.85 -43.77
N GLY A 283 -43.86 -9.65 -42.86
CA GLY A 283 -43.83 -11.13 -42.83
C GLY A 283 -43.78 -11.68 -41.39
N MET A 284 -44.92 -12.00 -40.75
CA MET A 284 -45.59 -13.33 -40.69
C MET A 284 -44.67 -14.44 -40.14
N GLU A 285 -45.00 -15.26 -39.13
CA GLU A 285 -46.28 -15.59 -38.49
C GLU A 285 -46.04 -16.44 -37.21
N SER A 286 -46.95 -16.29 -36.22
CA SER A 286 -47.57 -17.28 -35.29
C SER A 286 -46.76 -18.46 -34.70
N GLU A 287 -46.96 -18.96 -33.48
CA GLU A 287 -48.02 -18.84 -32.48
C GLU A 287 -47.51 -19.48 -31.15
N GLN A 288 -48.06 -19.00 -30.03
CA GLN A 288 -47.86 -19.50 -28.65
C GLN A 288 -48.91 -20.61 -28.31
N PRO A 289 -49.37 -20.86 -27.06
CA PRO A 289 -48.73 -20.96 -25.72
C PRO A 289 -49.19 -22.23 -24.93
N HIS A 290 -48.61 -22.46 -23.74
CA HIS A 290 -49.31 -22.58 -22.42
C HIS A 290 -48.75 -23.63 -21.43
N MET A 291 -48.37 -23.09 -20.26
CA MET A 291 -48.74 -23.46 -18.87
C MET A 291 -48.53 -24.87 -18.28
N VAL A 292 -47.62 -24.85 -17.31
CA VAL A 292 -47.40 -25.57 -16.02
C VAL A 292 -48.73 -25.87 -15.25
N PRO A 293 -48.92 -26.99 -14.50
CA PRO A 293 -48.35 -27.15 -13.15
C PRO A 293 -47.97 -28.55 -12.59
N ILE A 294 -46.85 -28.54 -11.85
CA ILE A 294 -46.53 -29.12 -10.52
C ILE A 294 -47.40 -30.28 -9.97
N MET A 295 -46.75 -31.42 -9.62
CA MET A 295 -46.81 -32.13 -8.30
C MET A 295 -46.11 -33.51 -8.38
N THR A 296 -45.00 -33.70 -7.65
CA THR A 296 -44.77 -34.59 -6.47
C THR A 296 -44.49 -36.08 -6.71
N ASP A 297 -43.28 -36.47 -6.29
CA ASP A 297 -42.80 -37.68 -5.59
C ASP A 297 -43.43 -39.07 -5.83
N GLY A 298 -42.55 -40.05 -6.09
CA GLY A 298 -42.85 -41.47 -5.95
C GLY A 298 -41.66 -42.37 -6.33
N ASN A 299 -41.02 -42.97 -5.32
CA ASN A 299 -39.90 -43.92 -5.40
C ASN A 299 -40.28 -45.33 -5.92
N LEU A 300 -39.23 -46.14 -6.17
CA LEU A 300 -39.15 -47.62 -6.34
C LEU A 300 -39.33 -48.12 -7.79
N SER A 301 -38.56 -49.05 -8.34
CA SER A 301 -37.49 -49.94 -7.85
C SER A 301 -36.82 -50.69 -9.03
N ASN A 302 -35.56 -51.11 -8.79
CA ASN A 302 -34.87 -52.35 -9.21
C ASN A 302 -34.78 -52.83 -10.68
N ALA A 303 -33.52 -53.02 -11.13
CA ALA A 303 -32.84 -54.30 -11.41
C ALA A 303 -32.08 -54.32 -12.76
N GLY A 304 -30.83 -54.79 -12.74
CA GLY A 304 -30.09 -55.21 -13.95
C GLY A 304 -28.58 -55.01 -13.88
N GLU A 305 -27.86 -56.06 -13.51
CA GLU A 305 -26.40 -56.15 -13.32
C GLU A 305 -25.59 -56.07 -14.63
N HIS A 306 -24.41 -55.44 -14.60
CA HIS A 306 -23.07 -56.06 -14.74
C HIS A 306 -21.98 -55.13 -15.33
N ARG A 307 -20.77 -55.27 -14.72
CA ARG A 307 -19.41 -54.85 -15.14
C ARG A 307 -18.90 -53.46 -14.69
N ASN A 308 -18.19 -53.50 -13.56
CA ASN A 308 -17.12 -52.58 -13.12
C ASN A 308 -15.75 -53.04 -13.67
N PRO A 309 -14.62 -52.32 -13.50
CA PRO A 309 -14.43 -50.97 -12.91
C PRO A 309 -13.47 -50.05 -13.69
N VAL A 310 -13.61 -48.72 -13.55
CA VAL A 310 -12.50 -47.80 -13.19
C VAL A 310 -13.11 -46.64 -12.40
N ALA A 311 -12.60 -46.42 -11.19
CA ALA A 311 -13.11 -45.47 -10.21
C ALA A 311 -12.34 -44.15 -10.24
N SER A 312 -13.07 -43.03 -10.21
CA SER A 312 -12.71 -41.87 -9.37
C SER A 312 -13.98 -41.07 -9.07
N LYS A 313 -14.57 -41.33 -7.91
CA LYS A 313 -15.75 -40.61 -7.38
C LYS A 313 -15.31 -39.24 -6.86
N VAL A 314 -15.90 -38.20 -7.42
CA VAL A 314 -16.09 -36.90 -6.76
C VAL A 314 -17.30 -37.04 -5.81
N PRO A 315 -17.21 -36.65 -4.53
CA PRO A 315 -18.40 -36.37 -3.73
C PRO A 315 -18.66 -34.86 -3.62
N LYS A 316 -19.93 -34.50 -3.86
CA LYS A 316 -20.53 -33.20 -3.58
C LYS A 316 -20.84 -33.01 -2.08
N LYS A 317 -20.86 -31.73 -1.70
CA LYS A 317 -21.58 -31.04 -0.60
C LYS A 317 -21.02 -31.11 0.82
N TYR A 318 -20.80 -29.91 1.38
CA TYR A 318 -21.12 -29.59 2.77
C TYR A 318 -21.84 -28.24 2.86
N GLN A 319 -22.95 -28.25 3.62
CA GLN A 319 -23.73 -27.09 4.05
C GLN A 319 -23.08 -26.47 5.29
N LEU A 320 -23.15 -25.14 5.39
CA LEU A 320 -22.81 -24.38 6.59
C LEU A 320 -23.83 -24.67 7.70
N HIS A 321 -23.36 -25.15 8.84
CA HIS A 321 -24.08 -25.08 10.11
C HIS A 321 -23.47 -23.99 10.99
N ASP A 322 -24.34 -23.08 11.42
CA ASP A 322 -24.10 -22.06 12.43
C ASP A 322 -24.02 -22.72 13.81
N SER A 323 -22.91 -22.53 14.54
CA SER A 323 -22.85 -22.82 15.97
C SER A 323 -22.11 -21.70 16.71
N LYS A 324 -22.87 -21.07 17.61
CA LYS A 324 -22.37 -20.18 18.67
C LYS A 324 -21.42 -20.99 19.56
N HIS A 325 -20.24 -20.42 19.81
CA HIS A 325 -19.08 -20.97 20.55
C HIS A 325 -18.01 -21.63 19.65
N GLY A 326 -17.21 -20.76 19.03
CA GLY A 326 -16.06 -21.15 18.22
C GLY A 326 -14.94 -21.79 19.05
N GLN A 327 -14.91 -23.11 19.07
CA GLN A 327 -13.68 -23.89 19.08
C GLN A 327 -13.66 -24.74 17.81
N VAL A 328 -12.73 -24.42 16.90
CA VAL A 328 -12.49 -25.23 15.69
C VAL A 328 -11.40 -26.25 16.04
N TYR A 329 -11.77 -27.52 16.07
CA TYR A 329 -10.80 -28.63 16.12
C TYR A 329 -10.31 -28.90 14.70
N LEU A 330 -9.00 -28.88 14.50
CA LEU A 330 -8.34 -29.32 13.27
C LEU A 330 -8.30 -30.86 13.25
N HIS A 331 -8.95 -31.48 12.26
CA HIS A 331 -8.73 -32.88 11.91
C HIS A 331 -7.96 -32.98 10.59
N GLY A 332 -6.86 -33.74 10.63
CA GLY A 332 -6.31 -34.44 9.46
C GLY A 332 -5.17 -33.76 8.71
N ALA A 333 -3.96 -33.75 9.29
CA ALA A 333 -2.72 -33.65 8.53
C ALA A 333 -1.88 -34.92 8.77
N GLU A 334 -2.23 -36.00 8.08
CA GLU A 334 -1.44 -37.24 8.07
C GLU A 334 -0.60 -37.33 6.79
N SER A 335 0.67 -36.94 6.91
CA SER A 335 1.85 -37.66 6.39
C SER A 335 3.08 -36.73 6.54
N VAL A 336 3.69 -36.69 7.73
CA VAL A 336 4.92 -35.93 7.94
C VAL A 336 6.09 -36.83 7.50
N SER A 337 6.58 -36.60 6.29
CA SER A 337 7.92 -37.03 5.85
C SER A 337 8.96 -36.55 6.86
N HIS A 338 10.05 -37.30 7.04
CA HIS A 338 11.14 -37.04 8.01
C HIS A 338 11.35 -35.55 8.28
N GLY A 339 10.92 -35.12 9.48
CA GLY A 339 10.51 -33.75 9.77
C GLY A 339 11.57 -32.72 9.42
N THR A 340 11.20 -31.77 8.57
CA THR A 340 12.01 -30.59 8.28
C THR A 340 12.37 -29.91 9.61
N GLN A 341 13.66 -29.68 9.87
CA GLN A 341 14.11 -28.97 11.07
C GLN A 341 13.79 -27.47 11.03
N TYR A 342 13.24 -27.00 9.89
CA TYR A 342 12.99 -25.61 9.56
C TYR A 342 11.50 -25.34 9.43
N VAL A 343 11.07 -24.21 9.99
CA VAL A 343 9.78 -23.61 9.67
C VAL A 343 9.99 -22.17 9.25
N LEU A 344 9.36 -21.79 8.16
CA LEU A 344 9.18 -20.41 7.74
C LEU A 344 7.81 -19.96 8.23
N TYR A 345 7.76 -18.84 8.95
CA TYR A 345 6.51 -18.30 9.44
C TYR A 345 6.39 -16.79 9.23
N ALA A 346 5.14 -16.35 9.10
CA ALA A 346 4.77 -14.96 8.88
C ALA A 346 3.46 -14.65 9.62
N SER A 347 3.16 -13.36 9.83
CA SER A 347 1.97 -12.93 10.58
C SER A 347 1.32 -11.67 10.01
N ILE A 348 -0.01 -11.68 9.88
CA ILE A 348 -0.83 -10.55 9.40
C ILE A 348 -2.03 -10.35 10.32
N PHE A 349 -2.12 -9.19 10.97
CA PHE A 349 -3.20 -8.91 11.91
C PHE A 349 -3.86 -7.55 11.66
N GLY A 350 -5.18 -7.46 11.84
CA GLY A 350 -5.97 -6.22 11.93
C GLY A 350 -6.06 -5.39 10.65
N HIS A 351 -6.01 -6.04 9.47
CA HIS A 351 -5.84 -5.36 8.16
C HIS A 351 -4.71 -4.33 8.17
N TYR A 352 -3.74 -4.51 9.07
CA TYR A 352 -2.69 -3.55 9.30
C TYR A 352 -1.87 -3.43 8.01
N ARG A 353 -1.86 -2.22 7.44
CA ARG A 353 -1.21 -1.87 6.16
C ARG A 353 -1.83 -2.47 4.88
N ASN A 354 -3.03 -3.05 4.95
CA ASN A 354 -3.69 -3.74 3.82
C ASN A 354 -2.81 -4.85 3.19
N GLU A 355 -1.98 -5.51 4.01
CA GLU A 355 -1.08 -6.60 3.58
C GLU A 355 -1.84 -7.91 3.28
N ASP A 356 -3.16 -7.94 3.53
CA ASP A 356 -4.06 -9.04 3.20
C ASP A 356 -4.34 -9.14 1.68
N ARG A 357 -4.30 -8.01 0.97
CA ARG A 357 -4.45 -7.99 -0.49
C ARG A 357 -3.16 -8.52 -1.11
N ASP A 358 -3.30 -9.54 -1.94
CA ASP A 358 -2.19 -10.15 -2.70
C ASP A 358 -1.16 -10.90 -1.84
N ILE A 359 -1.53 -11.31 -0.61
CA ILE A 359 -0.62 -12.06 0.25
C ILE A 359 -0.18 -13.38 -0.38
N SER A 360 -1.07 -14.06 -1.11
CA SER A 360 -0.75 -15.31 -1.80
C SER A 360 0.36 -15.11 -2.83
N GLU A 361 0.27 -14.08 -3.67
CA GLU A 361 1.31 -13.74 -4.65
C GLU A 361 2.59 -13.24 -3.96
N THR A 362 2.46 -12.50 -2.86
CA THR A 362 3.60 -12.01 -2.08
C THR A 362 4.44 -13.17 -1.51
N LEU A 363 3.79 -14.23 -1.03
CA LEU A 363 4.44 -15.38 -0.40
C LEU A 363 4.86 -16.48 -1.39
N LYS A 364 4.33 -16.45 -2.61
CA LYS A 364 4.61 -17.42 -3.68
C LYS A 364 6.09 -17.67 -3.97
N PRO A 365 7.01 -16.69 -3.96
CA PRO A 365 8.43 -16.97 -4.18
C PRO A 365 9.04 -17.94 -3.16
N LEU A 366 8.43 -18.08 -1.98
CA LEU A 366 8.91 -18.94 -0.90
C LEU A 366 8.35 -20.38 -1.00
N SER A 367 7.38 -20.65 -1.88
CA SER A 367 6.74 -21.97 -2.01
C SER A 367 7.67 -23.03 -2.63
N ARG A 368 8.72 -22.59 -3.33
CA ARG A 368 9.70 -23.47 -4.00
C ARG A 368 10.73 -24.11 -3.08
N PHE A 369 10.88 -23.62 -1.85
CA PHE A 369 11.85 -24.17 -0.90
C PHE A 369 11.24 -25.33 -0.12
N ASP A 370 12.04 -26.35 0.18
CA ASP A 370 11.61 -27.51 0.96
C ASP A 370 11.68 -27.20 2.46
N VAL A 371 10.74 -26.38 2.93
CA VAL A 371 10.58 -25.98 4.33
C VAL A 371 9.10 -25.94 4.69
N ASP A 372 8.77 -26.27 5.94
CA ASP A 372 7.41 -26.10 6.44
C ASP A 372 7.07 -24.61 6.52
N ARG A 373 5.82 -24.26 6.23
CA ARG A 373 5.38 -22.86 6.11
C ARG A 373 4.09 -22.62 6.87
N VAL A 374 4.07 -21.59 7.72
CA VAL A 374 2.89 -21.22 8.52
C VAL A 374 2.60 -19.72 8.42
N LEU A 375 1.38 -19.37 8.03
CA LEU A 375 0.90 -17.99 8.05
C LEU A 375 -0.12 -17.83 9.18
N PHE A 376 0.16 -16.95 10.14
CA PHE A 376 -0.80 -16.60 11.19
C PHE A 376 -1.60 -15.36 10.82
N THR A 377 -2.92 -15.41 10.94
CA THR A 377 -3.75 -14.24 10.64
C THR A 377 -5.04 -14.16 11.44
N ASP A 378 -5.58 -12.96 11.65
CA ASP A 378 -6.96 -12.77 12.14
C ASP A 378 -7.98 -12.57 11.00
N SER A 379 -7.51 -12.44 9.76
CA SER A 379 -8.39 -12.19 8.62
C SER A 379 -9.03 -13.48 8.15
N THR A 380 -10.35 -13.53 8.17
CA THR A 380 -11.13 -14.64 7.59
C THR A 380 -11.21 -14.56 6.06
N ALA A 381 -10.75 -13.46 5.45
CA ALA A 381 -10.72 -13.29 4.00
C ALA A 381 -9.51 -13.98 3.35
N ILE A 382 -8.45 -14.26 4.12
CA ILE A 382 -7.30 -15.02 3.64
C ILE A 382 -7.68 -16.50 3.69
N GLY A 383 -7.97 -17.08 2.54
CA GLY A 383 -8.21 -18.52 2.40
C GLY A 383 -6.90 -19.31 2.25
N ASP A 384 -7.00 -20.46 1.60
CA ASP A 384 -5.87 -21.34 1.35
C ASP A 384 -4.81 -20.67 0.48
N ILE A 385 -3.55 -20.72 0.94
CA ILE A 385 -2.39 -20.27 0.18
C ILE A 385 -1.57 -21.52 -0.19
N PRO A 386 -1.35 -21.81 -1.49
CA PRO A 386 -0.61 -23.00 -1.91
C PRO A 386 0.75 -23.14 -1.23
N GLY A 387 0.95 -24.27 -0.55
CA GLY A 387 2.17 -24.59 0.16
C GLY A 387 2.31 -23.96 1.56
N TRP A 388 1.29 -23.24 2.05
CA TRP A 388 1.29 -22.63 3.37
C TRP A 388 0.17 -23.18 4.25
N ASN A 389 0.47 -23.45 5.51
CA ASN A 389 -0.54 -23.72 6.53
C ASN A 389 -1.05 -22.38 7.10
N VAL A 390 -2.29 -21.99 6.75
CA VAL A 390 -2.91 -20.75 7.22
C VAL A 390 -3.63 -21.01 8.54
N VAL A 391 -3.24 -20.29 9.58
CA VAL A 391 -3.76 -20.47 10.94
C VAL A 391 -4.46 -19.18 11.38
N HIS A 392 -5.78 -19.28 11.58
CA HIS A 392 -6.59 -18.17 12.04
C HIS A 392 -6.52 -18.01 13.56
N ILE A 393 -6.03 -16.87 14.03
CA ILE A 393 -5.88 -16.54 15.45
C ILE A 393 -6.54 -15.18 15.71
N PRO A 394 -7.34 -15.01 16.78
CA PRO A 394 -7.88 -13.71 17.14
C PRO A 394 -6.78 -12.68 17.46
N THR A 395 -6.95 -11.45 16.99
CA THR A 395 -6.03 -10.34 17.29
C THR A 395 -5.88 -10.12 18.81
N GLY A 396 -6.97 -10.19 19.58
CA GLY A 396 -6.98 -9.89 21.01
C GLY A 396 -7.03 -8.39 21.31
N ASP A 397 -6.50 -7.98 22.46
CA ASP A 397 -6.57 -6.60 22.95
C ASP A 397 -5.25 -5.83 22.82
N GLY A 398 -5.35 -4.50 22.86
CA GLY A 398 -4.19 -3.63 22.97
C GLY A 398 -3.61 -3.65 24.39
N VAL A 399 -2.32 -3.31 24.52
CA VAL A 399 -1.62 -3.29 25.81
C VAL A 399 -0.80 -2.01 25.92
N ASN A 400 -0.98 -1.24 27.00
CA ASN A 400 -0.21 -0.01 27.28
C ASN A 400 -0.08 0.94 26.07
N GLY A 401 -1.19 1.17 25.37
CA GLY A 401 -1.24 2.03 24.20
C GLY A 401 -0.68 1.41 22.91
N ILE A 402 -0.26 0.14 22.94
CA ILE A 402 0.11 -0.63 21.74
C ILE A 402 -1.18 -1.18 21.11
N PRO A 403 -1.43 -0.91 19.81
CA PRO A 403 -2.57 -1.49 19.10
C PRO A 403 -2.56 -3.02 19.13
N ALA A 404 -3.74 -3.63 19.31
CA ALA A 404 -3.89 -5.07 19.49
C ALA A 404 -3.19 -5.91 18.39
N ALA A 405 -3.39 -5.54 17.12
CA ALA A 405 -2.75 -6.22 16.00
C ALA A 405 -1.21 -6.19 16.10
N ARG A 406 -0.63 -5.08 16.58
CA ARG A 406 0.81 -4.99 16.81
C ARG A 406 1.25 -5.87 17.97
N VAL A 407 0.50 -5.89 19.07
CA VAL A 407 0.78 -6.79 20.20
C VAL A 407 0.87 -8.23 19.71
N ARG A 408 -0.16 -8.70 18.98
CA ARG A 408 -0.23 -10.07 18.50
C ARG A 408 0.90 -10.45 17.54
N ILE A 409 1.23 -9.57 16.60
CA ILE A 409 2.37 -9.77 15.70
C ILE A 409 3.66 -9.97 16.51
N LYS A 410 3.89 -9.16 17.55
CA LYS A 410 5.11 -9.21 18.36
C LYS A 410 5.17 -10.47 19.22
N GLU A 411 4.05 -10.92 19.78
CA GLU A 411 3.97 -12.20 20.49
C GLU A 411 4.36 -13.37 19.58
N LEU A 412 3.72 -13.49 18.41
CA LEU A 412 4.02 -14.58 17.47
C LEU A 412 5.46 -14.52 16.97
N LYS A 413 5.99 -13.32 16.75
CA LYS A 413 7.36 -13.10 16.28
C LYS A 413 8.43 -13.45 17.32
N PHE A 414 8.22 -13.10 18.58
CA PHE A 414 9.26 -13.24 19.61
C PHE A 414 9.06 -14.46 20.52
N GLN A 415 7.82 -14.78 20.87
CA GLN A 415 7.47 -15.89 21.76
C GLN A 415 7.11 -17.15 20.95
N GLY A 416 6.63 -16.97 19.72
CA GLY A 416 6.22 -18.08 18.84
C GLY A 416 4.82 -18.59 19.15
N HIS A 417 4.38 -19.56 18.34
CA HIS A 417 3.14 -20.30 18.56
C HIS A 417 3.45 -21.76 18.91
N GLU A 418 2.55 -22.47 19.58
CA GLU A 418 2.72 -23.89 19.96
C GLU A 418 3.08 -24.77 18.75
N LEU A 419 2.47 -24.48 17.58
CA LEU A 419 2.76 -25.17 16.32
C LEU A 419 4.23 -25.06 15.88
N LEU A 420 4.95 -24.02 16.31
CA LEU A 420 6.34 -23.78 15.95
C LEU A 420 7.33 -24.49 16.90
N LYS A 421 6.87 -25.06 18.03
CA LYS A 421 7.75 -25.62 19.06
C LYS A 421 8.52 -26.86 18.61
N LYS A 422 7.98 -27.61 17.66
CA LYS A 422 8.62 -28.83 17.12
C LYS A 422 9.82 -28.55 16.21
N TYR A 423 9.98 -27.32 15.72
CA TYR A 423 11.06 -26.97 14.79
C TYR A 423 12.26 -26.40 15.53
N ARG A 424 13.44 -26.90 15.18
CA ARG A 424 14.71 -26.37 15.68
C ARG A 424 14.96 -24.95 15.17
N PHE A 425 14.85 -24.74 13.86
CA PHE A 425 15.12 -23.45 13.23
C PHE A 425 13.82 -22.76 12.84
N ARG A 426 13.61 -21.55 13.37
CA ARG A 426 12.45 -20.72 13.05
C ARG A 426 12.87 -19.53 12.20
N ILE A 427 12.35 -19.45 10.99
CA ILE A 427 12.62 -18.40 10.01
C ILE A 427 11.41 -17.47 9.99
N HIS A 428 11.54 -16.26 10.53
CA HIS A 428 10.48 -15.25 10.47
C HIS A 428 10.68 -14.34 9.27
N VAL A 429 9.58 -13.96 8.62
CA VAL A 429 9.56 -12.88 7.63
C VAL A 429 8.32 -12.01 7.80
N ASP A 430 8.52 -10.69 7.81
CA ASP A 430 7.40 -9.75 7.70
C ASP A 430 6.79 -9.87 6.29
N THR A 431 5.47 -9.75 6.18
CA THR A 431 4.69 -9.96 4.94
C THR A 431 4.80 -8.86 3.89
N LYS A 432 5.80 -7.99 4.02
CA LYS A 432 6.12 -7.00 2.99
C LYS A 432 6.89 -7.66 1.86
N GLU A 433 6.49 -7.39 0.62
CA GLU A 433 7.15 -7.88 -0.61
C GLU A 433 8.68 -7.76 -0.54
N LYS A 434 9.21 -6.60 -0.15
CA LYS A 434 10.66 -6.39 -0.02
C LYS A 434 11.34 -7.38 0.94
N ALA A 435 10.70 -7.70 2.07
CA ALA A 435 11.24 -8.64 3.05
C ALA A 435 11.17 -10.08 2.54
N VAL A 436 10.07 -10.45 1.86
CA VAL A 436 9.92 -11.76 1.22
C VAL A 436 10.93 -11.97 0.09
N LEU A 437 11.14 -10.97 -0.75
CA LEU A 437 12.17 -11.01 -1.80
C LEU A 437 13.57 -11.16 -1.21
N MET A 438 13.87 -10.46 -0.11
CA MET A 438 15.13 -10.64 0.61
C MET A 438 15.29 -12.06 1.14
N LEU A 439 14.27 -12.65 1.78
CA LEU A 439 14.34 -14.02 2.26
C LEU A 439 14.55 -15.01 1.11
N ASN A 440 13.78 -14.84 0.03
CA ASN A 440 13.90 -15.65 -1.16
C ASN A 440 15.33 -15.61 -1.74
N GLN A 441 15.95 -14.42 -1.75
CA GLN A 441 17.33 -14.25 -2.17
C GLN A 441 18.31 -14.95 -1.22
N SER A 442 18.18 -14.74 0.10
CA SER A 442 19.04 -15.40 1.10
C SER A 442 18.94 -16.93 1.02
N LEU A 443 17.73 -17.48 0.87
CA LEU A 443 17.52 -18.93 0.72
C LEU A 443 18.16 -19.46 -0.56
N THR A 444 18.02 -18.73 -1.68
CA THR A 444 18.70 -19.07 -2.95
C THR A 444 20.22 -19.05 -2.81
N ASN A 445 20.71 -18.14 -1.97
CA ASN A 445 22.14 -17.95 -1.71
C ASN A 445 22.71 -18.89 -0.64
N GLY A 446 21.96 -19.92 -0.21
CA GLY A 446 22.48 -20.96 0.69
C GLY A 446 22.26 -20.70 2.19
N LEU A 447 21.30 -19.83 2.57
CA LEU A 447 21.05 -19.52 3.99
C LEU A 447 20.82 -20.76 4.87
N LEU A 448 20.08 -21.77 4.39
CA LEU A 448 19.78 -22.96 5.19
C LEU A 448 21.05 -23.75 5.52
N ASP A 449 21.90 -24.00 4.52
CA ASP A 449 23.18 -24.70 4.72
C ASP A 449 24.12 -23.88 5.60
N TYR A 450 24.19 -22.57 5.35
CA TYR A 450 24.99 -21.65 6.13
C TYR A 450 24.64 -21.68 7.62
N VAL A 451 23.35 -21.63 7.97
CA VAL A 451 22.88 -21.71 9.36
C VAL A 451 23.32 -23.02 10.03
N ARG A 452 23.24 -24.16 9.32
CA ARG A 452 23.68 -25.47 9.86
C ARG A 452 25.15 -25.50 10.19
N CYS A 453 25.97 -24.86 9.36
CA CYS A 453 27.43 -24.83 9.50
C CYS A 453 27.93 -23.85 10.57
N HIS A 454 27.05 -23.05 11.17
CA HIS A 454 27.39 -22.10 12.23
C HIS A 454 26.63 -22.39 13.53
N PRO A 455 26.76 -23.59 14.14
CA PRO A 455 25.99 -23.98 15.32
C PRO A 455 26.31 -23.15 16.58
N SER A 456 27.44 -22.43 16.60
CA SER A 456 27.79 -21.47 17.64
C SER A 456 26.96 -20.18 17.58
N LYS A 457 26.27 -19.94 16.46
CA LYS A 457 25.39 -18.81 16.23
C LYS A 457 23.94 -19.27 16.38
N GLY A 458 23.21 -18.58 17.25
CA GLY A 458 21.81 -18.89 17.52
C GLY A 458 20.83 -17.95 16.81
N LEU A 459 21.29 -16.81 16.32
CA LEU A 459 20.44 -15.82 15.66
C LEU A 459 21.12 -15.28 14.41
N PHE A 460 20.44 -15.37 13.28
CA PHE A 460 20.89 -14.86 11.99
C PHE A 460 19.92 -13.80 11.50
N LEU A 461 20.40 -12.60 11.22
CA LEU A 461 19.54 -11.45 10.98
C LEU A 461 20.26 -10.37 10.19
N ARG A 462 19.52 -9.39 9.70
CA ARG A 462 20.09 -8.35 8.83
C ARG A 462 20.51 -7.12 9.62
N LYS A 463 21.65 -6.54 9.26
CA LYS A 463 22.06 -5.20 9.73
C LYS A 463 21.05 -4.16 9.27
N HIS A 464 20.82 -3.14 10.10
CA HIS A 464 20.01 -2.02 9.70
C HIS A 464 20.72 -1.25 8.56
N PRO A 465 20.07 -0.98 7.42
CA PRO A 465 20.74 -0.52 6.20
C PRO A 465 21.31 0.90 6.27
N VAL A 466 20.73 1.76 7.12
CA VAL A 466 21.04 3.19 7.17
C VAL A 466 21.67 3.63 8.50
N ARG A 467 21.38 2.91 9.57
CA ARG A 467 21.68 3.31 10.95
C ARG A 467 22.44 2.18 11.60
N ASN A 468 23.43 2.51 12.41
CA ASN A 468 24.29 1.53 13.07
C ASN A 468 24.15 1.57 14.59
N LYS A 469 23.51 2.60 15.15
CA LYS A 469 23.39 2.84 16.59
C LYS A 469 21.92 2.97 17.01
N ILE A 470 21.59 2.40 18.17
CA ILE A 470 20.24 2.51 18.75
C ILE A 470 19.84 3.96 19.01
N GLN A 471 20.78 4.81 19.42
CA GLN A 471 20.53 6.24 19.65
C GLN A 471 20.06 6.96 18.38
N GLN A 472 20.57 6.58 17.21
CA GLN A 472 20.12 7.13 15.92
C GLN A 472 18.68 6.71 15.62
N GLU A 473 18.31 5.45 15.92
CA GLU A 473 16.93 4.96 15.76
C GLU A 473 15.97 5.74 16.67
N VAL A 474 16.32 5.88 17.94
CA VAL A 474 15.52 6.63 18.93
C VAL A 474 15.32 8.08 18.47
N ASN A 475 16.38 8.77 18.05
CA ASN A 475 16.31 10.15 17.57
C ASN A 475 15.42 10.30 16.33
N VAL A 476 15.46 9.33 15.40
CA VAL A 476 14.56 9.32 14.24
C VAL A 476 13.11 9.10 14.69
N LEU A 477 12.86 8.15 15.58
CA LEU A 477 11.51 7.83 16.06
C LEU A 477 10.86 8.97 16.86
N LYS A 478 11.64 9.81 17.54
CA LYS A 478 11.11 11.02 18.21
C LYS A 478 10.40 11.98 17.25
N ASN A 479 10.78 11.94 15.98
CA ASN A 479 10.16 12.73 14.91
C ASN A 479 9.10 11.95 14.12
N MET A 480 8.74 10.74 14.55
CA MET A 480 7.80 9.85 13.84
C MET A 480 6.74 9.25 14.80
N PRO A 481 5.82 10.07 15.35
CA PRO A 481 4.84 9.64 16.35
C PRO A 481 3.92 8.52 15.86
N ASP A 482 3.64 8.44 14.55
CA ASP A 482 2.84 7.37 13.93
C ASP A 482 3.51 5.99 14.00
N LEU A 483 4.83 5.97 14.16
CA LEU A 483 5.62 4.75 14.28
C LEU A 483 5.87 4.37 15.74
N GLN A 484 5.97 5.37 16.62
CA GLN A 484 6.19 5.22 18.05
C GLN A 484 5.70 6.48 18.79
N PRO A 485 4.72 6.37 19.72
CA PRO A 485 4.33 7.49 20.56
C PRO A 485 5.50 8.05 21.36
N ARG A 486 5.59 9.38 21.40
CA ARG A 486 6.73 10.10 21.96
C ARG A 486 6.93 9.88 23.46
N LEU A 487 5.87 9.92 24.26
CA LEU A 487 5.99 9.78 25.71
C LEU A 487 6.62 8.42 26.13
N PRO A 488 6.11 7.25 25.67
CA PRO A 488 6.78 5.97 25.89
C PRO A 488 8.24 5.94 25.40
N LEU A 489 8.52 6.60 24.26
CA LEU A 489 9.87 6.65 23.70
C LEU A 489 10.83 7.49 24.55
N ASP A 490 10.41 8.65 25.04
CA ASP A 490 11.23 9.53 25.88
C ASP A 490 11.52 8.85 27.24
N GLN A 491 10.53 8.13 27.79
CA GLN A 491 10.72 7.30 28.98
C GLN A 491 11.72 6.17 28.73
N TRP A 492 11.62 5.48 27.59
CA TRP A 492 12.56 4.43 27.21
C TRP A 492 13.97 4.98 26.92
N ASP A 493 14.08 6.12 26.26
CA ASP A 493 15.35 6.80 26.01
C ASP A 493 16.06 7.16 27.32
N THR A 494 15.31 7.56 28.35
CA THR A 494 15.86 7.79 29.69
C THR A 494 16.47 6.52 30.26
N VAL A 495 15.82 5.36 30.09
CA VAL A 495 16.37 4.05 30.47
C VAL A 495 17.63 3.71 29.67
N LEU A 496 17.62 3.97 28.35
CA LEU A 496 18.75 3.67 27.47
C LEU A 496 19.95 4.61 27.66
N THR A 497 19.75 5.82 28.19
CA THR A 497 20.78 6.88 28.24
C THR A 497 22.04 6.41 28.94
N VAL A 498 21.89 5.74 30.09
CA VAL A 498 23.03 5.20 30.86
C VAL A 498 23.68 3.98 30.21
N LEU A 499 23.00 3.36 29.24
CA LEU A 499 23.44 2.14 28.55
C LEU A 499 24.00 2.41 27.15
N TYR A 500 23.86 3.62 26.60
CA TYR A 500 24.22 3.89 25.21
C TYR A 500 25.67 3.55 24.86
N SER A 501 26.62 3.75 25.78
CA SER A 501 28.03 3.40 25.55
C SER A 501 28.21 1.90 25.30
N THR A 502 27.43 1.06 25.98
CA THR A 502 27.42 -0.40 25.80
C THR A 502 26.59 -0.79 24.58
N LEU A 503 25.36 -0.27 24.46
CA LEU A 503 24.42 -0.66 23.41
C LEU A 503 24.86 -0.21 22.02
N ASN A 504 25.60 0.89 21.89
CA ASN A 504 26.13 1.35 20.60
C ASN A 504 27.31 0.51 20.10
N LYS A 505 27.82 -0.45 20.90
CA LYS A 505 28.75 -1.49 20.43
C LYS A 505 28.01 -2.63 19.72
N VAL A 506 26.71 -2.77 19.99
CA VAL A 506 25.84 -3.74 19.34
C VAL A 506 25.40 -3.13 18.01
N GLN A 507 25.61 -3.88 16.92
CA GLN A 507 25.13 -3.48 15.62
C GLN A 507 23.60 -3.36 15.64
N LEU A 508 23.06 -2.24 15.17
CA LEU A 508 21.62 -2.08 14.98
C LEU A 508 21.12 -2.94 13.81
N THR A 509 19.92 -3.51 13.94
CA THR A 509 19.41 -4.56 13.05
C THR A 509 17.99 -4.29 12.60
N GLU A 510 17.60 -4.92 11.49
CA GLU A 510 16.20 -4.98 11.07
C GLU A 510 15.62 -6.35 11.45
N ASN A 511 14.59 -6.35 12.31
CA ASN A 511 13.94 -7.58 12.74
C ASN A 511 12.88 -8.09 11.76
N ASN A 512 12.76 -7.52 10.56
CA ASN A 512 11.75 -7.94 9.58
C ASN A 512 12.06 -9.32 8.95
N LEU A 513 13.25 -9.85 9.20
CA LEU A 513 13.75 -11.13 8.72
C LEU A 513 14.76 -11.68 9.74
N PHE A 514 14.58 -12.90 10.21
CA PHE A 514 15.61 -13.58 11.01
C PHE A 514 15.47 -15.11 10.98
N VAL A 515 16.53 -15.81 11.35
CA VAL A 515 16.55 -17.24 11.69
C VAL A 515 16.96 -17.38 13.16
N LEU A 516 16.17 -18.11 13.94
CA LEU A 516 16.43 -18.42 15.35
C LEU A 516 16.64 -19.93 15.52
N ASP A 517 17.78 -20.34 16.09
CA ASP A 517 17.99 -21.70 16.59
C ASP A 517 17.43 -21.84 17.99
N THR A 518 16.36 -22.62 18.12
CA THR A 518 15.62 -22.79 19.37
C THR A 518 16.35 -23.65 20.41
N HIS A 519 17.43 -24.33 20.03
CA HIS A 519 18.26 -25.06 21.00
C HIS A 519 19.13 -24.12 21.84
N GLN A 520 19.31 -22.87 21.43
CA GLN A 520 20.04 -21.85 22.19
C GLN A 520 19.11 -21.23 23.26
N ILE A 521 18.78 -21.99 24.30
CA ILE A 521 17.70 -21.68 25.26
C ILE A 521 17.84 -20.27 25.88
N ASP A 522 19.04 -19.86 26.27
CA ASP A 522 19.26 -18.54 26.87
C ASP A 522 19.01 -17.40 25.88
N LEU A 523 19.43 -17.58 24.62
CA LEU A 523 19.12 -16.65 23.54
C LEU A 523 17.62 -16.62 23.25
N VAL A 524 16.93 -17.76 23.24
CA VAL A 524 15.47 -17.83 23.05
C VAL A 524 14.73 -17.08 24.15
N LYS A 525 15.15 -17.21 25.41
CA LYS A 525 14.57 -16.46 26.54
C LYS A 525 14.75 -14.95 26.37
N ARG A 526 15.95 -14.51 25.96
CA ARG A 526 16.22 -13.09 25.67
C ARG A 526 15.46 -12.58 24.45
N TRP A 527 15.31 -13.41 23.43
CA TRP A 527 14.51 -13.10 22.26
C TRP A 527 13.04 -12.89 22.63
N ALA A 528 12.48 -13.78 23.45
CA ALA A 528 11.11 -13.69 23.93
C ALA A 528 10.87 -12.44 24.80
N SER A 529 11.85 -12.03 25.61
CA SER A 529 11.73 -10.87 26.51
C SER A 529 11.58 -9.52 25.77
N ILE A 530 11.89 -9.48 24.47
CA ILE A 530 11.61 -8.31 23.62
C ILE A 530 10.11 -7.98 23.66
N SER A 531 9.24 -8.98 23.51
CA SER A 531 7.77 -8.79 23.55
C SER A 531 7.33 -8.21 24.89
N ASP A 532 7.85 -8.75 25.99
CA ASP A 532 7.49 -8.32 27.34
C ASP A 532 7.99 -6.89 27.64
N THR A 533 9.20 -6.56 27.19
CA THR A 533 9.77 -5.21 27.31
C THR A 533 8.96 -4.20 26.50
N LEU A 534 8.57 -4.56 25.27
CA LEU A 534 7.72 -3.71 24.45
C LEU A 534 6.40 -3.39 25.17
N LYS A 535 5.70 -4.42 25.64
CA LYS A 535 4.43 -4.29 26.37
C LYS A 535 4.60 -3.45 27.63
N LYS A 536 5.60 -3.75 28.46
CA LYS A 536 5.87 -3.05 29.72
C LYS A 536 6.07 -1.55 29.50
N HIS A 537 6.78 -1.17 28.45
CA HIS A 537 7.14 0.22 28.19
C HIS A 537 6.24 0.91 27.14
N GLY A 538 5.16 0.28 26.68
CA GLY A 538 4.28 0.88 25.67
C GLY A 538 4.96 1.15 24.32
N LEU A 539 5.97 0.33 23.97
CA LEU A 539 6.79 0.52 22.78
C LEU A 539 6.23 -0.26 21.59
N TRP A 540 6.14 0.41 20.45
CA TRP A 540 5.61 -0.10 19.19
C TRP A 540 6.70 -0.63 18.28
N ARG A 541 7.95 -0.20 18.48
CA ARG A 541 9.11 -0.54 17.64
C ARG A 541 10.04 -1.52 18.34
N ASP A 542 10.22 -2.68 17.74
CA ASP A 542 11.12 -3.74 18.23
C ASP A 542 12.60 -3.41 18.03
N GLN A 543 12.96 -2.61 17.03
CA GLN A 543 14.35 -2.22 16.77
C GLN A 543 15.03 -1.52 17.96
N ILE A 544 14.27 -0.72 18.72
CA ILE A 544 14.80 0.01 19.90
C ILE A 544 14.85 -0.82 21.18
N VAL A 545 14.36 -2.07 21.15
CA VAL A 545 14.43 -2.99 22.28
C VAL A 545 15.45 -4.10 22.02
N TYR A 546 15.61 -4.49 20.75
CA TYR A 546 16.51 -5.57 20.35
C TYR A 546 17.92 -5.42 20.93
N SER A 547 18.60 -4.28 20.70
CA SER A 547 19.98 -4.11 21.15
C SER A 547 20.11 -4.21 22.65
N TYR A 548 19.06 -3.82 23.40
CA TYR A 548 19.01 -3.98 24.86
C TYR A 548 18.87 -5.44 25.27
N ALA A 549 17.97 -6.19 24.63
CA ALA A 549 17.67 -7.57 25.00
C ALA A 549 18.82 -8.56 24.75
N ILE A 550 19.63 -8.30 23.73
CA ILE A 550 20.64 -9.24 23.24
C ILE A 550 22.09 -8.75 23.40
N ALA A 551 22.31 -7.61 24.08
CA ALA A 551 23.62 -6.96 24.15
C ALA A 551 24.76 -7.87 24.62
N ASP A 552 24.47 -8.77 25.55
CA ASP A 552 25.41 -9.65 26.23
C ASP A 552 25.51 -11.04 25.60
N VAL A 553 24.73 -11.33 24.56
CA VAL A 553 24.79 -12.57 23.77
C VAL A 553 25.12 -12.26 22.30
N GLN A 554 25.77 -11.13 22.05
CA GLN A 554 26.10 -10.67 20.70
C GLN A 554 27.06 -11.62 19.98
N ASP A 555 27.86 -12.40 20.71
CA ASP A 555 28.71 -13.46 20.16
C ASP A 555 27.89 -14.58 19.48
N LYS A 556 26.64 -14.78 19.92
CA LYS A 556 25.68 -15.73 19.33
C LYS A 556 24.94 -15.19 18.11
N VAL A 557 25.17 -13.93 17.75
CA VAL A 557 24.52 -13.28 16.61
C VAL A 557 25.42 -13.32 15.39
N GLU A 558 24.82 -13.60 14.23
CA GLU A 558 25.44 -13.53 12.92
C GLU A 558 24.63 -12.62 12.00
N HIS A 559 25.33 -11.83 11.17
CA HIS A 559 24.67 -10.88 10.28
C HIS A 559 24.65 -11.38 8.85
N ILE A 560 23.45 -11.59 8.32
CA ILE A 560 23.27 -12.03 6.95
C ILE A 560 23.15 -10.85 5.98
N ASP A 561 23.87 -10.93 4.86
CA ASP A 561 23.64 -10.11 3.69
C ASP A 561 22.86 -10.94 2.66
N PRO A 562 21.60 -10.61 2.36
CA PRO A 562 20.80 -11.33 1.38
C PRO A 562 21.46 -11.45 0.00
N LYS A 563 22.38 -10.55 -0.35
CA LYS A 563 23.07 -10.56 -1.65
C LYS A 563 24.33 -11.42 -1.67
N ALA A 564 24.93 -11.68 -0.51
CA ALA A 564 26.14 -12.48 -0.43
C ALA A 564 25.80 -13.95 -0.65
N LYS A 565 26.63 -14.64 -1.44
CA LYS A 565 26.61 -16.10 -1.48
C LYS A 565 27.08 -16.62 -0.12
N MET A 566 26.24 -17.40 0.55
CA MET A 566 26.53 -17.94 1.87
C MET A 566 27.02 -19.37 1.69
N THR A 567 28.31 -19.59 1.94
CA THR A 567 28.91 -20.92 1.87
C THR A 567 29.27 -21.37 3.27
N CYS A 568 29.11 -22.66 3.55
CA CYS A 568 29.80 -23.25 4.69
C CYS A 568 31.30 -23.02 4.50
N PRO A 569 32.05 -22.69 5.56
CA PRO A 569 33.49 -22.81 5.51
C PRO A 569 33.79 -24.22 5.00
N GLU A 570 34.64 -24.35 3.97
CA GLU A 570 35.16 -25.66 3.62
C GLU A 570 35.70 -26.24 4.92
N ALA A 571 35.20 -27.42 5.30
CA ALA A 571 35.78 -28.13 6.42
C ALA A 571 37.25 -28.27 6.03
N ASN A 572 38.13 -27.51 6.70
CA ASN A 572 39.56 -27.74 6.61
C ASN A 572 39.72 -29.18 7.10
N ASP A 573 39.76 -30.10 6.15
CA ASP A 573 39.94 -31.50 6.41
C ASP A 573 41.27 -31.62 7.16
N PRO A 574 41.27 -31.97 8.46
CA PRO A 574 42.52 -32.08 9.21
C PRO A 574 43.46 -33.12 8.58
N ALA A 575 42.96 -33.94 7.65
CA ALA A 575 43.71 -34.97 6.94
C ALA A 575 44.54 -34.47 5.74
N ASN A 576 44.38 -33.22 5.27
CA ASN A 576 45.10 -32.70 4.10
C ASN A 576 45.97 -31.46 4.39
N GLY A 577 46.52 -31.36 5.61
CA GLY A 577 47.65 -30.47 5.86
C GLY A 577 48.92 -31.07 5.22
N PRO A 578 49.69 -30.33 4.39
CA PRO A 578 50.97 -30.81 3.93
C PRO A 578 51.91 -30.94 5.14
N LEU A 579 52.36 -32.16 5.41
CA LEU A 579 53.56 -32.41 6.20
C LEU A 579 54.72 -31.67 5.53
N ASN A 580 55.12 -30.54 6.07
CA ASN A 580 56.43 -29.96 5.80
C ASN A 580 57.02 -29.38 7.08
N ASP A 581 58.13 -30.00 7.46
CA ASP A 581 58.99 -29.66 8.57
C ASP A 581 59.65 -28.29 8.39
N GLY A 582 59.69 -27.53 9.49
CA GLY A 582 60.85 -26.69 9.81
C GLY A 582 60.73 -25.17 9.61
N PRO A 583 61.52 -24.39 10.38
CA PRO A 583 61.14 -23.05 10.83
C PRO A 583 61.82 -21.92 10.06
N ARG A 584 61.27 -20.70 10.27
CA ARG A 584 61.75 -19.34 9.93
C ARG A 584 61.11 -18.70 8.70
N GLY A 585 60.63 -17.47 8.88
CA GLY A 585 60.38 -16.55 7.77
C GLY A 585 59.38 -15.43 8.03
N VAL A 586 59.73 -14.51 8.94
CA VAL A 586 59.49 -13.06 8.88
C VAL A 586 58.53 -12.55 7.80
N TRP A 587 57.44 -11.89 8.18
CA TRP A 587 56.96 -10.68 7.50
C TRP A 587 56.44 -9.65 8.52
N ASN A 588 56.90 -8.41 8.29
CA ASN A 588 56.94 -7.29 9.20
C ASN A 588 55.57 -6.70 9.54
N TRP A 589 55.37 -6.43 10.82
CA TRP A 589 54.55 -5.33 11.32
C TRP A 589 55.44 -4.08 11.42
N THR A 590 55.01 -2.97 10.80
CA THR A 590 55.42 -1.60 11.17
C THR A 590 54.11 -0.91 11.55
N GLY A 591 53.84 -0.73 12.85
CA GLY A 591 54.09 0.51 13.61
C GLY A 591 52.85 1.40 13.46
N MET A 592 52.22 2.05 14.43
CA MET A 592 52.40 2.47 15.82
C MET A 592 50.96 2.94 16.19
N GLU A 593 50.45 3.06 17.41
CA GLU A 593 51.00 3.25 18.73
C GLU A 593 49.89 2.98 19.75
N SER A 594 50.31 2.52 20.91
CA SER A 594 49.53 2.28 22.12
C SER A 594 49.09 3.59 22.79
N GLU A 595 47.96 3.55 23.49
CA GLU A 595 47.87 4.06 24.86
C GLU A 595 46.71 3.37 25.60
N GLN A 596 47.04 2.51 26.55
CA GLN A 596 46.13 2.03 27.59
C GLN A 596 46.24 2.96 28.80
N PRO A 597 45.15 3.29 29.50
CA PRO A 597 45.23 3.69 30.89
C PRO A 597 44.88 2.52 31.82
N HIS A 598 45.67 2.47 32.88
CA HIS A 598 45.67 1.53 33.98
C HIS A 598 44.35 1.43 34.74
N MET A 599 44.04 0.20 35.16
CA MET A 599 43.07 -0.08 36.22
C MET A 599 43.57 0.45 37.58
N VAL A 600 42.73 1.18 38.28
CA VAL A 600 42.83 1.44 39.73
C VAL A 600 41.60 0.82 40.40
N PRO A 601 41.75 0.00 41.45
CA PRO A 601 40.62 -0.53 42.21
C PRO A 601 40.21 0.49 43.28
N ILE A 602 38.91 0.75 43.43
CA ILE A 602 38.39 1.49 44.59
C ILE A 602 37.38 0.65 45.36
N MET A 603 37.65 0.62 46.65
CA MET A 603 37.03 -0.14 47.73
C MET A 603 35.56 0.20 47.95
N THR A 604 34.84 -0.81 48.41
CA THR A 604 33.60 -0.68 49.19
C THR A 604 33.91 -0.19 50.60
N ASP A 605 33.17 0.81 51.10
CA ASP A 605 32.52 0.80 52.42
C ASP A 605 31.73 2.10 52.71
N GLY A 606 30.49 1.91 53.17
CA GLY A 606 29.99 2.42 54.46
C GLY A 606 29.84 3.93 54.74
N ASN A 607 28.58 4.39 54.65
CA ASN A 607 27.79 5.13 55.66
C ASN A 607 28.24 6.46 56.32
N LEU A 608 27.19 7.22 56.71
CA LEU A 608 27.10 8.44 57.56
C LEU A 608 27.37 9.77 56.83
N SER A 609 26.65 10.88 57.02
CA SER A 609 25.45 11.25 57.80
C SER A 609 25.11 12.73 57.52
N ASN A 610 23.81 13.06 57.56
CA ASN A 610 23.18 14.28 58.11
C ASN A 610 23.57 15.74 57.71
N ALA A 611 22.50 16.43 57.29
CA ALA A 611 21.96 17.71 57.78
C ALA A 611 22.67 19.06 57.50
N GLY A 612 21.86 20.06 57.12
CA GLY A 612 22.12 21.45 57.51
C GLY A 612 21.93 22.55 56.45
N GLU A 613 20.68 22.98 56.26
CA GLU A 613 20.20 24.37 56.28
C GLU A 613 20.81 25.53 55.44
N HIS A 614 19.87 26.22 54.76
CA HIS A 614 19.70 27.68 54.60
C HIS A 614 20.74 28.54 53.84
N ARG A 615 20.31 29.12 52.69
CA ARG A 615 19.88 30.54 52.55
C ARG A 615 19.66 30.93 51.07
N ASN A 616 18.44 31.40 50.76
CA ASN A 616 18.14 32.41 49.72
C ASN A 616 18.61 33.80 50.24
N PRO A 617 18.72 34.90 49.44
CA PRO A 617 17.85 35.33 48.32
C PRO A 617 18.67 35.90 47.12
N VAL A 618 18.12 36.37 45.99
CA VAL A 618 17.35 37.61 45.76
C VAL A 618 16.86 37.64 44.31
N ALA A 619 15.62 38.11 44.12
CA ALA A 619 15.00 38.43 42.85
C ALA A 619 15.46 39.80 42.31
N SER A 620 15.54 39.97 40.99
CA SER A 620 15.21 41.25 40.36
C SER A 620 14.59 41.04 38.98
N LYS A 621 13.71 41.99 38.67
CA LYS A 621 12.66 42.01 37.66
C LYS A 621 13.07 42.91 36.49
N VAL A 622 12.58 42.56 35.29
CA VAL A 622 11.91 43.46 34.28
C VAL A 622 12.82 44.43 33.50
N PRO A 623 12.50 44.82 32.24
CA PRO A 623 11.21 44.81 31.55
C PRO A 623 10.93 43.71 30.52
#